data_AF-A0AAT9S899-F1
#
_entry.id   AF-A0AAT9S899-F1
#
_cell.length_a   1.000
_cell.length_b   1.000
_cell.length_c   1.000
_cell.angle_alpha   90.00
_cell.angle_beta   90.00
_cell.angle_gamma   90.00
#
_symmetry.space_group_name_H-M   'P 1'
#
loop_
_entity.id
_entity.type
_entity.pdbx_description
1 polymer ?
#
loop_
_entity_poly.entity_id
_entity_poly.type
_entity_poly.pdbx_seq_one_letter_code
_entity_poly.pdbx_strand_id
1 'polypeptide(L)' 'MNEFAHGHGMRRCRYRGQPKAHLRRALTTIAVNIERLSGRSVTETTSPPRPPTAFQTYQDQQGFPRPKSWRTLGS' A
#
# COMPACT_ATOMS: atom_id res chain seq x y z
N MET A 1 -34.36 15.04 -10.74
CA MET A 1 -34.52 14.51 -9.38
C MET A 1 -34.22 13.01 -9.42
N ASN A 2 -33.16 12.61 -8.70
CA ASN A 2 -32.83 11.25 -8.24
C ASN A 2 -32.49 10.13 -9.26
N GLU A 3 -31.35 10.25 -9.94
CA GLU A 3 -30.72 9.17 -10.73
C GLU A 3 -29.54 8.52 -9.98
N PHE A 4 -29.63 8.39 -8.64
CA PHE A 4 -28.63 7.65 -7.84
C PHE A 4 -29.25 6.70 -6.80
N ALA A 5 -30.57 6.63 -6.68
CA ALA A 5 -31.24 5.78 -5.68
C ALA A 5 -31.41 4.30 -6.07
N HIS A 6 -31.18 3.92 -7.33
CA HIS A 6 -31.43 2.54 -7.81
C HIS A 6 -30.18 1.65 -7.97
N GLY A 7 -29.01 2.12 -7.49
CA GLY A 7 -27.75 1.37 -7.56
C GLY A 7 -27.64 0.14 -6.63
N HIS A 8 -28.64 -0.11 -5.76
CA HIS A 8 -28.60 -1.21 -4.79
C HIS A 8 -28.71 -2.61 -5.43
N GLY A 9 -29.22 -2.70 -6.67
CA GLY A 9 -29.47 -3.98 -7.36
C GLY A 9 -28.40 -4.46 -8.33
N MET A 10 -27.49 -3.60 -8.78
CA MET A 10 -26.71 -3.82 -10.02
C MET A 10 -25.33 -4.48 -9.81
N ARG A 11 -24.91 -4.76 -8.58
CA ARG A 11 -23.65 -5.47 -8.28
C ARG A 11 -23.88 -6.67 -7.36
N ARG A 12 -24.50 -7.71 -7.90
CA ARG A 12 -24.51 -9.04 -7.27
C ARG A 12 -23.33 -9.91 -7.72
N CYS A 13 -22.12 -9.34 -7.81
CA CYS A 13 -20.88 -10.14 -7.78
C CYS A 13 -20.44 -10.40 -6.33
N ARG A 14 -21.39 -10.56 -5.40
CA ARG A 14 -21.01 -10.95 -4.04
C ARG A 14 -20.84 -12.47 -4.05
N TYR A 15 -19.60 -12.93 -4.27
CA TYR A 15 -19.10 -14.22 -3.84
C TYR A 15 -19.33 -14.35 -2.32
N ARG A 16 -20.58 -14.63 -1.91
CA ARG A 16 -21.02 -14.75 -0.50
C ARG A 16 -20.82 -16.17 0.04
N GLY A 17 -20.53 -17.14 -0.82
CA GLY A 17 -20.35 -18.55 -0.44
C GLY A 17 -18.91 -19.05 -0.48
N GLN A 18 -17.95 -18.26 -0.98
CA GLN A 18 -16.55 -18.69 -1.02
C GLN A 18 -15.78 -18.20 0.21
N PRO A 19 -15.05 -19.09 0.91
CA PRO A 19 -14.28 -18.72 2.08
C PRO A 19 -13.19 -17.70 1.72
N LYS A 20 -13.34 -16.47 2.23
CA LYS A 20 -12.38 -15.36 2.04
C LYS A 20 -11.25 -15.41 3.08
N ALA A 21 -10.83 -16.62 3.46
CA ALA A 21 -9.80 -16.83 4.47
C ALA A 21 -8.47 -16.15 4.07
N HIS A 22 -8.17 -16.11 2.77
CA HIS A 22 -7.01 -15.42 2.21
C HIS A 22 -7.05 -13.91 2.45
N LEU A 23 -8.19 -13.25 2.19
CA LEU A 23 -8.35 -11.81 2.46
C LEU A 23 -8.30 -11.52 3.95
N ARG A 24 -8.98 -12.33 4.76
CA ARG A 24 -8.94 -12.19 6.22
C ARG A 24 -7.50 -12.26 6.71
N ARG A 25 -6.74 -13.29 6.30
CA ARG A 25 -5.34 -13.48 6.68
C ARG A 25 -4.47 -12.31 6.23
N ALA A 26 -4.61 -11.87 4.99
CA ALA A 26 -3.86 -10.72 4.47
C ALA A 26 -4.13 -9.45 5.30
N LEU A 27 -5.41 -9.14 5.56
CA LEU A 27 -5.79 -7.96 6.35
C LEU A 27 -5.33 -8.06 7.80
N THR A 28 -5.40 -9.25 8.42
CA THR A 28 -4.87 -9.47 9.77
C THR A 28 -3.36 -9.26 9.80
N THR A 29 -2.60 -9.78 8.82
CA THR A 29 -1.16 -9.56 8.74
C THR A 29 -0.83 -8.07 8.58
N ILE A 30 -1.60 -7.33 7.77
CA ILE A 30 -1.43 -5.88 7.61
C ILE A 30 -1.68 -5.16 8.93
N ALA A 31 -2.79 -5.44 9.62
CA ALA A 31 -3.12 -4.81 10.89
C ALA A 31 -2.04 -5.04 11.96
N VAL A 32 -1.58 -6.29 12.10
CA VAL A 32 -0.50 -6.65 13.03
C VAL A 32 0.81 -5.94 12.67
N ASN A 33 1.13 -5.82 11.38
CA ASN A 33 2.33 -5.10 10.95
C ASN A 33 2.23 -3.60 11.24
N ILE A 34 1.06 -2.97 11.05
CA ILE A 34 0.85 -1.56 11.38
C ILE A 34 1.00 -1.35 12.88
N GLU A 35 0.33 -2.15 13.72
CA GLU A 35 0.41 -2.05 15.18
C GLU A 35 1.86 -2.17 15.69
N ARG A 36 2.61 -3.15 15.17
CA ARG A 36 4.05 -3.30 15.46
C ARG A 36 4.88 -2.11 15.04
N LEU A 37 4.58 -1.53 13.88
CA LEU A 37 5.29 -0.34 13.39
C LEU A 37 4.91 0.91 14.18
N SER A 38 3.66 1.05 14.61
CA SER A 38 3.17 2.17 15.42
C SER A 38 3.73 2.17 16.84
N GLY A 39 3.95 0.99 17.43
CA GLY A 39 4.59 0.87 18.75
C GLY A 39 6.12 1.03 18.74
N ARG A 40 6.74 1.10 17.56
CA ARG A 40 8.18 1.35 17.44
C ARG A 40 8.43 2.84 17.71
N SER A 41 9.15 3.15 18.79
CA SER A 41 9.66 4.51 19.01
C SER A 41 10.42 4.96 17.76
N VAL A 42 10.19 6.20 17.32
CA VAL A 42 11.11 6.86 16.39
C VAL A 42 12.40 7.07 17.17
N THR A 43 13.19 6.02 17.34
CA THR A 43 14.59 6.19 17.70
C THR A 43 15.16 6.97 16.53
N GLU A 44 15.32 8.27 16.74
CA GLU A 44 16.04 9.23 15.91
C GLU A 44 17.49 8.76 15.75
N THR A 45 17.68 7.70 15.01
CA THR A 45 18.86 7.55 14.19
C THR A 45 18.30 7.51 12.80
N THR A 46 18.44 8.61 12.07
CA THR A 46 18.33 8.65 10.61
C THR A 46 19.08 7.43 10.12
N SER A 47 18.35 6.36 9.82
CA SER A 47 18.96 5.17 9.25
C SER A 47 19.64 5.64 7.98
N PRO A 48 20.92 5.29 7.76
CA PRO A 48 21.60 5.72 6.56
C PRO A 48 20.74 5.32 5.36
N PRO A 49 20.63 6.20 4.33
CA PRO A 49 19.86 5.89 3.15
C PRO A 49 20.24 4.51 2.64
N ARG A 50 19.24 3.67 2.35
CA ARG A 50 19.51 2.34 1.78
C ARG A 50 20.33 2.55 0.50
N PRO A 51 21.43 1.80 0.31
CA PRO A 51 22.19 1.87 -0.94
C PRO A 51 21.27 1.53 -2.13
N PRO A 52 21.50 2.12 -3.32
CA PRO A 52 20.73 1.83 -4.52
C PRO A 52 20.71 0.33 -4.81
N THR A 53 19.56 -0.20 -5.19
CA THR A 53 19.49 -1.58 -5.71
C THR A 53 20.12 -1.62 -7.10
N ALA A 54 20.59 -2.78 -7.55
CA ALA A 54 21.13 -2.95 -8.91
C ALA A 54 20.15 -2.47 -10.00
N PHE A 55 18.85 -2.67 -9.77
CA PHE A 55 17.80 -2.18 -10.66
C PHE A 55 17.73 -0.65 -10.68
N GLN A 56 17.87 0.01 -9.53
CA GLN A 56 17.93 1.47 -9.46
C GLN A 56 19.16 2.00 -10.21
N THR A 57 20.33 1.38 -10.04
CA THR A 57 21.55 1.76 -10.76
C THR A 57 21.37 1.63 -12.28
N TYR A 58 20.73 0.55 -12.74
CA TYR A 58 20.40 0.38 -14.15
C TYR A 58 19.46 1.49 -14.65
N GLN A 59 18.41 1.82 -13.89
CA GLN A 59 17.50 2.91 -14.25
C GLN A 59 18.20 4.28 -14.35
N ASP A 60 19.10 4.56 -13.41
CA ASP A 60 19.88 5.80 -13.38
C ASP A 60 20.81 5.89 -14.59
N GLN A 61 21.43 4.76 -15.01
CA GLN A 61 22.25 4.69 -16.23
C GLN A 61 21.44 4.91 -17.52
N GLN A 62 20.18 4.49 -17.53
CA GLN A 62 19.26 4.71 -18.67
C GLN A 62 18.62 6.10 -18.65
N GLY A 63 18.90 6.93 -17.63
CA GLY A 63 18.34 8.28 -17.51
C GLY A 63 16.87 8.33 -17.10
N PHE A 64 16.32 7.26 -16.52
CA PHE A 64 14.94 7.28 -16.03
C PHE A 64 14.82 8.18 -14.79
N PRO A 65 13.79 9.05 -14.73
CA PRO A 65 13.58 9.89 -13.55
C PRO A 65 13.26 9.02 -12.34
N ARG A 66 13.97 9.25 -11.23
CA ARG A 66 13.71 8.53 -9.98
C ARG A 66 12.29 8.85 -9.49
N PRO A 67 11.43 7.85 -9.26
CA PRO A 67 10.08 8.11 -8.79
C PRO A 67 10.15 8.78 -7.43
N LYS A 68 9.46 9.93 -7.29
CA LYS A 68 9.24 10.55 -5.99
C LYS A 68 8.54 9.54 -5.10
N SER A 69 9.08 9.26 -3.93
CA SER A 69 8.38 8.43 -2.97
C SER A 69 6.99 9.02 -2.73
N TRP A 70 5.96 8.20 -2.58
CA TRP A 70 4.61 8.68 -2.25
C TRP A 70 4.57 9.53 -0.95
N ARG A 71 5.63 9.49 -0.14
CA ARG A 71 5.83 10.32 1.05
C ARG A 71 6.25 11.76 0.77
N THR A 72 6.67 12.09 -0.45
CA THR A 72 7.10 13.45 -0.84
C THR A 72 6.08 14.17 -1.73
N LEU A 73 4.90 13.59 -1.95
CA LEU A 73 3.75 14.29 -2.53
C LEU A 73 3.07 15.13 -1.44
N GLY A 74 3.43 16.41 -1.33
CA GLY A 74 2.79 17.35 -0.39
C GLY A 74 3.72 18.31 0.34
N SER A 75 5.03 18.30 0.07
CA SER A 75 5.95 19.38 0.44
C SER A 75 6.22 20.30 -0.73
#